data_AF-A0A7R9CDJ1-F1
#
_entry.id   AF-A0A7R9CDJ1-F1
#
_cell.length_a   1.000
_cell.length_b   1.000
_cell.length_c   1.000
_cell.angle_alpha   90.00
_cell.angle_beta   90.00
_cell.angle_gamma   90.00
#
_symmetry.space_group_name_H-M   'P 1'
#
loop_
_entity.id
_entity.type
_entity.pdbx_description
1 polymer ?
#
loop_
_entity_poly.entity_id
_entity_poly.type
_entity_poly.pdbx_seq_one_letter_code
_entity_poly.pdbx_strand_id
1 'polypeptide(L)'
;MKAHDKEQRPLFTKTRQPVEVVSIKQPCVVQEITSVLWEWGRIWKHLYVTHSEHFETIQHRIYELIRYRSKILSGTLPVDELKEIKRLVTSKIDMGNKLLDLDMVVRDDQGNIMNPDVTSSIQLYYQHRLATERIKRETKESGKPPSVGRESNPDLPVISCLVYCKCDALDHTAIEASNYKT
;
A
#
# COMPACT_ATOMS: atom_id res chain seq x y z
N MET A 1 -43.21 -48.13 10.67
CA MET A 1 -43.58 -47.77 9.27
C MET A 1 -43.10 -46.35 9.03
N LYS A 2 -42.39 -46.14 7.92
CA LYS A 2 -41.32 -45.14 7.74
C LYS A 2 -41.85 -43.70 7.58
N ALA A 3 -41.17 -42.76 8.22
CA ALA A 3 -41.31 -41.33 7.99
C ALA A 3 -40.79 -40.98 6.58
N HIS A 4 -41.55 -40.13 5.88
CA HIS A 4 -41.16 -39.55 4.60
C HIS A 4 -40.07 -38.50 4.82
N ASP A 5 -38.83 -38.88 4.51
CA ASP A 5 -37.71 -37.97 4.41
C ASP A 5 -37.83 -37.15 3.12
N LYS A 6 -38.07 -35.84 3.25
CA LYS A 6 -38.03 -34.89 2.13
C LYS A 6 -36.59 -34.48 1.94
N GLU A 7 -35.87 -35.23 1.12
CA GLU A 7 -34.52 -34.88 0.70
C GLU A 7 -34.58 -33.64 -0.20
N GLN A 8 -34.22 -32.48 0.38
CA GLN A 8 -34.00 -31.25 -0.36
C GLN A 8 -32.72 -31.39 -1.18
N ARG A 9 -32.90 -31.59 -2.48
CA ARG A 9 -31.83 -31.58 -3.49
C ARG A 9 -31.13 -30.20 -3.47
N PRO A 10 -29.82 -30.10 -3.20
CA PRO A 10 -29.13 -28.81 -3.20
C PRO A 10 -29.02 -28.27 -4.63
N LEU A 11 -29.79 -27.22 -4.94
CA LEU A 11 -29.72 -26.42 -6.15
C LEU A 11 -28.54 -25.44 -6.07
N PHE A 12 -27.31 -25.93 -6.12
CA PHE A 12 -26.16 -25.08 -6.43
C PHE A 12 -25.14 -25.85 -7.27
N THR A 13 -25.49 -26.10 -8.53
CA THR A 13 -24.48 -26.45 -9.54
C THR A 13 -23.68 -25.20 -9.85
N LYS A 14 -22.46 -25.13 -9.32
CA LYS A 14 -21.43 -24.14 -9.66
C LYS A 14 -21.02 -24.32 -11.12
N THR A 15 -21.68 -23.63 -12.05
CA THR A 15 -21.14 -23.46 -13.41
C THR A 15 -19.96 -22.50 -13.29
N ARG A 16 -18.74 -23.04 -13.18
CA ARG A 16 -17.52 -22.26 -13.39
C ARG A 16 -17.47 -21.90 -14.87
N GLN A 17 -18.10 -20.79 -15.25
CA GLN A 17 -17.76 -20.16 -16.51
C GLN A 17 -16.27 -19.81 -16.45
N PRO A 18 -15.46 -20.11 -17.49
CA PRO A 18 -14.14 -19.53 -17.62
C PRO A 18 -14.34 -18.02 -17.62
N VAL A 19 -13.95 -17.35 -16.53
CA VAL A 19 -13.82 -15.90 -16.54
C VAL A 19 -12.68 -15.65 -17.52
N GLU A 20 -13.00 -15.16 -18.71
CA GLU A 20 -11.99 -14.54 -19.57
C GLU A 20 -11.34 -13.45 -18.72
N VAL A 21 -10.12 -13.73 -18.26
CA VAL A 21 -9.32 -12.78 -17.52
C VAL A 21 -8.89 -11.73 -18.54
N VAL A 22 -9.77 -10.78 -18.80
CA VAL A 22 -9.40 -9.50 -19.38
C VAL A 22 -8.46 -8.89 -18.36
N SER A 23 -7.15 -9.04 -18.61
CA SER A 23 -6.09 -8.41 -17.82
C SER A 23 -6.21 -6.90 -18.01
N ILE A 24 -7.16 -6.27 -17.33
CA ILE A 24 -7.21 -4.83 -17.16
C ILE A 24 -5.95 -4.49 -16.37
N LYS A 25 -4.90 -4.08 -17.08
CA LYS A 25 -3.66 -3.60 -16.48
C LYS A 25 -4.01 -2.34 -15.69
N GLN A 26 -4.27 -2.51 -14.41
CA GLN A 26 -4.57 -1.39 -13.52
C GLN A 26 -3.36 -0.45 -13.47
N PRO A 27 -3.56 0.87 -13.35
CA PRO A 27 -2.45 1.80 -13.16
C PRO A 27 -1.60 1.37 -11.95
N CYS A 28 -0.26 1.47 -12.07
CA CYS A 28 0.68 1.09 -11.01
C CYS A 28 0.33 1.71 -9.64
N VAL A 29 -0.11 2.97 -9.64
CA VAL A 29 -0.56 3.66 -8.42
C VAL A 29 -1.74 2.98 -7.73
N VAL A 30 -2.66 2.34 -8.48
CA VAL A 30 -3.80 1.62 -7.88
C VAL A 30 -3.34 0.36 -7.17
N GLN A 31 -2.38 -0.36 -7.77
CA GLN A 31 -1.78 -1.54 -7.15
C GLN A 31 -1.05 -1.15 -5.87
N GLU A 32 -0.28 -0.07 -5.92
CA GLU A 32 0.42 0.48 -4.75
C GLU A 32 -0.54 0.88 -3.63
N ILE A 33 -1.59 1.67 -3.94
CA ILE A 33 -2.62 2.02 -2.94
C ILE A 33 -3.22 0.76 -2.32
N THR A 34 -3.49 -0.26 -3.15
CA THR A 34 -4.06 -1.53 -2.67
C THR A 34 -3.10 -2.19 -1.68
N SER A 35 -1.82 -2.32 -2.01
CA SER A 35 -0.81 -2.90 -1.11
C SER A 35 -0.65 -2.12 0.21
N VAL A 36 -0.61 -0.78 0.14
CA VAL A 36 -0.52 0.08 1.32
C VAL A 36 -1.74 -0.08 2.22
N LEU A 37 -2.95 -0.17 1.65
CA LEU A 37 -4.17 -0.42 2.42
C LEU A 37 -4.13 -1.76 3.17
N TRP A 38 -3.56 -2.81 2.58
CA TRP A 38 -3.39 -4.10 3.26
C TRP A 38 -2.42 -4.01 4.43
N GLU A 39 -1.27 -3.38 4.22
CA GLU A 39 -0.24 -3.21 5.24
C GLU A 39 -0.75 -2.32 6.39
N TRP A 40 -1.25 -1.13 6.08
CA TRP A 40 -1.80 -0.21 7.06
C TRP A 40 -3.03 -0.79 7.75
N GLY A 41 -3.87 -1.57 7.07
CA GLY A 41 -5.01 -2.25 7.67
C GLY A 41 -4.59 -3.25 8.75
N ARG A 42 -3.48 -3.95 8.57
CA ARG A 42 -2.90 -4.85 9.59
C ARG A 42 -2.38 -4.06 10.79
N ILE A 43 -1.65 -2.97 10.54
CA ILE A 43 -1.11 -2.10 11.59
C ILE A 43 -2.24 -1.42 12.37
N TRP A 44 -3.26 -0.90 11.68
CA TRP A 44 -4.41 -0.24 12.26
C TRP A 44 -5.17 -1.12 13.27
N LYS A 45 -5.36 -2.41 12.94
CA LYS A 45 -5.92 -3.39 13.89
C LYS A 45 -5.06 -3.53 15.15
N HIS A 46 -3.74 -3.51 15.00
CA HIS A 46 -2.83 -3.55 16.15
C HIS A 46 -2.95 -2.28 17.01
N LEU A 47 -3.00 -1.10 16.38
CA LEU A 47 -3.17 0.19 17.07
C LEU A 47 -4.45 0.23 17.91
N TYR A 48 -5.53 -0.42 17.46
CA TYR A 48 -6.77 -0.56 18.23
C TYR A 48 -6.55 -1.33 19.53
N VAL A 49 -5.91 -2.51 19.46
CA VAL A 49 -5.66 -3.38 20.61
C VAL A 49 -4.71 -2.72 21.61
N THR A 50 -3.72 -1.97 21.12
CA THR A 50 -2.74 -1.28 21.98
C THR A 50 -3.21 0.11 22.43
N HIS A 51 -4.44 0.52 22.11
CA HIS A 51 -4.98 1.85 22.43
C HIS A 51 -4.05 3.02 22.03
N SER A 52 -3.43 2.93 20.85
CA SER A 52 -2.53 3.96 20.36
C SER A 52 -3.27 5.24 19.97
N GLU A 53 -2.70 6.40 20.28
CA GLU A 53 -3.17 7.70 19.81
C GLU A 53 -3.14 7.88 18.28
N HIS A 54 -2.44 7.00 17.56
CA HIS A 54 -2.38 7.03 16.09
C HIS A 54 -3.57 6.33 15.41
N PHE A 55 -4.42 5.60 16.17
CA PHE A 55 -5.52 4.82 15.61
C PHE A 55 -6.43 5.62 14.68
N GLU A 56 -6.98 6.74 15.16
CA GLU A 56 -7.88 7.62 14.38
C GLU A 56 -7.16 8.27 13.19
N THR A 57 -5.90 8.67 13.37
CA THR A 57 -5.11 9.30 12.32
C THR A 57 -4.89 8.33 11.15
N ILE A 58 -4.56 7.07 11.45
CA ILE A 58 -4.35 6.05 10.41
C ILE A 58 -5.68 5.64 9.77
N GLN A 59 -6.76 5.56 10.54
CA GLN A 59 -8.11 5.32 10.01
C GLN A 59 -8.49 6.37 8.95
N HIS A 60 -8.30 7.64 9.27
CA HIS A 60 -8.58 8.73 8.33
C HIS A 60 -7.75 8.58 7.05
N ARG A 61 -6.43 8.32 7.17
CA ARG A 61 -5.56 8.12 6.01
C ARG A 61 -5.96 6.92 5.16
N ILE A 62 -6.40 5.82 5.78
CA ILE A 62 -6.96 4.65 5.07
C ILE A 62 -8.19 5.05 4.25
N TYR A 63 -9.13 5.79 4.84
CA TYR A 63 -10.32 6.25 4.11
C TYR A 63 -9.98 7.22 2.97
N GLU A 64 -9.02 8.12 3.16
CA GLU A 64 -8.52 8.97 2.08
C GLU A 64 -7.97 8.15 0.91
N LEU A 65 -7.13 7.14 1.19
CA LEU A 65 -6.57 6.27 0.16
C LEU A 65 -7.65 5.47 -0.59
N ILE A 66 -8.67 4.97 0.11
CA ILE A 66 -9.82 4.32 -0.52
C ILE A 66 -10.54 5.29 -1.46
N ARG A 67 -10.76 6.54 -1.04
CA ARG A 67 -11.39 7.57 -1.89
C ARG A 67 -10.56 7.86 -3.13
N TYR A 68 -9.25 8.03 -2.98
CA TYR A 68 -8.36 8.26 -4.13
C TYR A 68 -8.33 7.07 -5.08
N ARG A 69 -8.27 5.83 -4.56
CA ARG A 69 -8.34 4.61 -5.37
C ARG A 69 -9.61 4.57 -6.20
N SER A 70 -10.76 4.84 -5.59
CA SER A 70 -12.04 4.91 -6.29
C SER A 70 -12.07 6.02 -7.34
N LYS A 71 -11.48 7.19 -7.04
CA LYS A 71 -11.38 8.32 -7.98
C LYS A 71 -10.50 7.98 -9.19
N ILE A 72 -9.38 7.27 -9.00
CA ILE A 72 -8.51 6.85 -10.11
C ILE A 72 -9.20 5.76 -10.95
N LEU A 73 -9.88 4.82 -10.30
CA LEU A 73 -10.58 3.73 -10.97
C LEU A 73 -11.85 4.15 -11.71
N SER A 74 -12.40 5.35 -11.45
CA SER A 74 -13.54 5.85 -12.23
C SER A 74 -13.18 6.04 -13.71
N GLY A 75 -11.89 6.23 -14.03
CA GLY A 75 -11.42 6.41 -15.40
C GLY A 75 -11.86 7.72 -16.04
N THR A 76 -12.46 8.64 -15.27
CA THR A 76 -13.02 9.91 -15.76
C THR A 76 -12.05 11.09 -15.63
N LEU A 77 -10.82 10.84 -15.19
CA LEU A 77 -9.83 11.90 -14.93
C LEU A 77 -9.01 12.19 -16.20
N PRO A 78 -8.83 13.47 -16.56
CA PRO A 78 -7.82 13.87 -17.53
C PRO A 78 -6.41 13.43 -17.08
N VAL A 79 -5.49 13.29 -18.05
CA VAL A 79 -4.12 12.82 -17.79
C VAL A 79 -3.39 13.71 -16.78
N ASP A 80 -3.52 15.03 -16.89
CA ASP A 80 -2.87 15.98 -15.98
C ASP A 80 -3.45 15.90 -14.56
N GLU A 81 -4.77 15.71 -14.43
CA GLU A 81 -5.41 15.52 -13.11
C GLU A 81 -4.98 14.19 -12.49
N LEU A 82 -4.92 13.12 -13.28
CA LEU A 82 -4.43 11.81 -12.83
C LEU A 82 -2.98 11.90 -12.34
N LYS A 83 -2.14 12.63 -13.07
CA LYS A 83 -0.74 12.86 -12.71
C LYS A 83 -0.61 13.58 -11.37
N GLU A 84 -1.41 14.62 -11.15
CA GLU A 84 -1.39 15.36 -9.89
C GLU A 84 -1.94 14.52 -8.72
N ILE A 85 -3.04 13.80 -8.94
CA ILE A 85 -3.59 12.87 -7.94
C ILE A 85 -2.57 11.80 -7.58
N LYS A 86 -1.83 11.26 -8.55
CA LYS A 86 -0.78 10.29 -8.28
C LYS A 86 0.29 10.87 -7.36
N ARG A 87 0.83 12.05 -7.68
CA ARG A 87 1.85 12.72 -6.84
C ARG A 87 1.33 12.95 -5.43
N LEU A 88 0.12 13.48 -5.31
CA LEU A 88 -0.54 13.73 -4.02
C LEU A 88 -0.72 12.45 -3.19
N VAL A 89 -1.22 11.38 -3.80
CA VAL A 89 -1.41 10.07 -3.15
C VAL A 89 -0.07 9.52 -2.67
N THR A 90 0.96 9.56 -3.52
CA THR A 90 2.29 9.06 -3.13
C THR A 90 2.90 9.84 -1.98
N SER A 91 2.72 11.18 -1.94
CA SER A 91 3.16 11.97 -0.78
C SER A 91 2.40 11.61 0.50
N LYS A 92 1.08 11.37 0.40
CA LYS A 92 0.26 10.91 1.54
C LYS A 92 0.70 9.53 2.07
N ILE A 93 1.07 8.62 1.17
CA ILE A 93 1.63 7.31 1.51
C ILE A 93 2.97 7.50 2.24
N ASP A 94 3.90 8.27 1.66
CA ASP A 94 5.23 8.50 2.26
C ASP A 94 5.12 9.10 3.68
N MET A 95 4.22 10.06 3.88
CA MET A 95 3.93 10.62 5.21
C MET A 95 3.34 9.60 6.19
N GLY A 96 2.41 8.76 5.72
CA GLY A 96 1.81 7.72 6.56
C GLY A 96 2.82 6.63 6.92
N ASN A 97 3.70 6.25 6.00
CA ASN A 97 4.81 5.35 6.26
C ASN A 97 5.74 5.95 7.31
N LYS A 98 6.07 7.24 7.21
CA LYS A 98 6.90 7.89 8.24
C LYS A 98 6.23 7.90 9.62
N LEU A 99 4.92 8.15 9.68
CA LEU A 99 4.16 8.13 10.93
C LEU A 99 4.12 6.72 11.55
N LEU A 100 4.06 5.68 10.72
CA LEU A 100 4.05 4.28 11.12
C LEU A 100 5.45 3.67 11.29
N ASP A 101 6.50 4.47 11.08
CA ASP A 101 7.91 4.05 11.06
C ASP A 101 8.19 2.88 10.10
N LEU A 102 7.54 2.91 8.93
CA LEU A 102 7.76 1.97 7.82
C LEU A 102 8.87 2.46 6.89
N ASP A 103 9.41 1.52 6.10
CA ASP A 103 10.43 1.81 5.10
C ASP A 103 9.96 2.89 4.10
N MET A 104 10.84 3.84 3.83
CA MET A 104 10.61 4.89 2.84
C MET A 104 10.91 4.34 1.44
N VAL A 105 10.03 4.64 0.49
CA VAL A 105 10.23 4.31 -0.93
C VAL A 105 10.81 5.51 -1.67
N VAL A 106 11.87 5.30 -2.44
CA VAL A 106 12.51 6.38 -3.21
C VAL A 106 11.77 6.57 -4.54
N ARG A 107 11.31 7.81 -4.80
CA ARG A 107 10.52 8.16 -5.97
C ARG A 107 11.18 9.23 -6.84
N ASP A 108 10.78 9.27 -8.10
CA ASP A 108 11.06 10.40 -8.99
C ASP A 108 10.09 11.58 -8.76
N ASP A 109 10.29 12.68 -9.49
CA ASP A 109 9.44 13.88 -9.40
C ASP A 109 7.97 13.63 -9.80
N GLN A 110 7.71 12.55 -10.54
CA GLN A 110 6.39 12.13 -11.02
C GLN A 110 5.70 11.15 -10.05
N GLY A 111 6.35 10.80 -8.94
CA GLY A 111 5.84 9.85 -7.95
C GLY A 111 5.99 8.38 -8.36
N ASN A 112 6.77 8.07 -9.41
CA ASN A 112 7.11 6.69 -9.74
C ASN A 112 8.20 6.18 -8.79
N ILE A 113 8.12 4.90 -8.44
CA ILE A 113 9.19 4.21 -7.71
C ILE A 113 10.42 4.11 -8.62
N MET A 114 11.59 4.48 -8.11
CA MET A 114 12.84 4.33 -8.86
C MET A 114 13.36 2.89 -8.77
N ASN A 115 13.79 2.35 -9.92
CA ASN A 115 14.40 1.03 -9.98
C ASN A 115 15.91 1.14 -9.67
N PRO A 116 16.42 0.49 -8.61
CA PRO A 116 17.84 0.57 -8.23
C PRO A 116 18.79 -0.11 -9.23
N ASP A 117 18.33 -1.07 -10.03
CA ASP A 117 19.18 -1.80 -10.98
C ASP A 117 19.60 -0.93 -12.18
N VAL A 118 18.82 0.11 -12.45
CA VAL A 118 19.04 1.04 -13.58
C VAL A 118 19.34 2.47 -13.12
N THR A 119 19.27 2.75 -11.81
CA THR A 119 19.50 4.08 -11.25
C THR A 119 20.84 4.11 -10.51
N SER A 120 21.68 5.10 -10.79
CA SER A 120 22.98 5.21 -10.11
C SER A 120 22.82 5.43 -8.60
N SER A 121 23.76 4.89 -7.81
CA SER A 121 23.73 5.02 -6.34
C SER A 121 23.73 6.49 -5.88
N ILE A 122 24.39 7.38 -6.64
CA ILE A 122 24.41 8.82 -6.37
C ILE A 122 23.02 9.43 -6.58
N GLN A 123 22.35 9.07 -7.68
CA GLN A 123 21.00 9.58 -7.96
C GLN A 123 19.99 9.08 -6.92
N LEU A 124 20.05 7.78 -6.57
CA LEU A 124 19.22 7.22 -5.50
C LEU A 124 19.44 7.97 -4.17
N TYR A 125 20.69 8.22 -3.80
CA TYR A 125 21.03 8.97 -2.58
C TYR A 125 20.43 10.38 -2.59
N TYR A 126 20.59 11.10 -3.70
CA TYR A 126 20.05 12.46 -3.81
C TYR A 126 18.53 12.49 -3.66
N GLN A 127 17.83 11.59 -4.34
CA GLN A 127 16.37 11.50 -4.28
C GLN A 127 15.88 11.05 -2.90
N HIS A 128 16.56 10.09 -2.27
CA HIS A 128 16.30 9.70 -0.89
C HIS A 128 16.41 10.90 0.06
N ARG A 129 17.49 11.68 -0.08
CA ARG A 129 17.71 12.87 0.75
C ARG A 129 16.62 13.91 0.54
N LEU A 130 16.24 14.17 -0.72
CA LEU A 130 15.15 15.10 -1.04
C LEU A 130 13.80 14.64 -0.47
N ALA A 131 13.47 13.35 -0.60
CA ALA A 131 12.25 12.78 -0.04
C ALA A 131 12.23 12.92 1.49
N THR A 132 13.34 12.61 2.15
CA THR A 132 13.49 12.75 3.61
C THR A 132 13.26 14.19 4.07
N GLU A 133 13.88 15.17 3.39
CA GLU A 133 13.71 16.58 3.74
C GLU A 133 12.32 17.13 3.41
N ARG A 134 11.66 16.61 2.37
CA ARG A 134 10.24 16.91 2.09
C ARG A 134 9.36 16.42 3.24
N ILE A 135 9.45 15.15 3.60
CA ILE A 135 8.65 14.55 4.67
C ILE A 135 8.87 15.25 6.02
N LYS A 136 10.12 15.59 6.36
CA LYS A 136 10.44 16.34 7.58
C LYS A 136 9.78 17.72 7.63
N ARG A 137 9.76 18.45 6.51
CA ARG A 137 9.13 19.79 6.42
C ARG A 137 7.62 19.69 6.60
N GLU A 138 6.98 18.80 5.86
CA GLU A 138 5.52 18.59 5.93
C GLU A 138 5.08 18.12 7.33
N THR A 139 5.89 17.30 8.00
CA THR A 139 5.59 16.84 9.38
C THR A 139 5.67 17.99 10.39
N LYS A 140 6.65 18.89 10.28
CA LYS A 140 6.79 20.05 11.19
C LYS A 140 5.65 21.05 11.05
N GLU A 141 5.18 21.27 9.83
CA GLU A 141 4.06 22.18 9.54
C GLU A 141 2.73 21.66 10.11
N SER A 142 2.60 20.34 10.32
CA SER A 142 1.40 19.73 10.90
C SER A 142 1.30 19.85 12.44
N GLY A 143 2.24 20.53 13.12
CA GLY A 143 2.13 20.90 14.53
C GLY A 143 2.21 19.76 15.56
N LYS A 144 2.42 18.51 15.14
CA LYS A 144 2.64 17.39 16.06
C LYS A 144 4.13 17.30 16.42
N PRO A 145 4.53 17.26 17.70
CA PRO A 145 5.92 17.04 18.05
C PRO A 145 6.37 15.70 17.45
N PRO A 146 7.61 15.61 16.91
CA PRO A 146 8.12 14.35 16.43
C PRO A 146 8.01 13.33 17.56
N SER A 147 7.34 12.20 17.29
CA SER A 147 7.46 11.03 18.15
C SER A 147 8.95 10.79 18.36
N VAL A 148 9.38 10.79 19.63
CA VAL A 148 10.76 10.53 20.03
C VAL A 148 11.09 9.08 19.66
N GLY A 149 11.45 8.89 18.39
CA GLY A 149 12.18 7.74 17.89
C GLY A 149 13.65 8.14 17.83
N ARG A 150 14.51 7.31 18.43
CA ARG A 150 15.96 7.48 18.56
C ARG A 150 16.58 8.17 17.36
N GLU A 151 17.45 9.15 17.63
CA GLU A 151 18.45 9.59 16.66
C GLU A 151 19.11 8.36 16.04
N SER A 152 18.84 8.14 14.76
CA SER A 152 19.58 7.18 13.96
C SER A 152 21.01 7.70 13.86
N ASN A 153 21.89 6.99 14.55
CA ASN A 153 23.35 7.01 14.44
C ASN A 153 23.81 7.41 13.01
N PRO A 154 24.70 8.40 12.84
CA PRO A 154 25.16 8.84 11.51
C PRO A 154 25.94 7.77 10.73
N ASP A 155 26.25 6.62 11.34
CA ASP A 155 27.02 5.52 10.75
C ASP A 155 26.20 4.24 10.50
N LEU A 156 25.07 4.31 9.79
CA LEU A 156 24.42 3.09 9.27
C LEU A 156 24.29 3.09 7.74
N PRO A 157 24.71 2.00 7.09
CA PRO A 157 24.90 1.93 5.66
C PRO A 157 23.56 1.92 4.93
N VAL A 158 23.58 2.59 3.79
CA VAL A 158 22.58 2.57 2.73
C VAL A 158 22.14 1.13 2.42
N ILE A 159 20.86 0.99 2.04
CA ILE A 159 20.17 -0.18 1.46
C ILE A 159 19.25 -0.94 2.44
N SER A 160 18.02 -0.44 2.58
CA SER A 160 16.83 -1.30 2.61
C SER A 160 15.84 -0.79 1.57
N CYS A 161 16.10 -1.12 0.30
CA CYS A 161 15.19 -0.85 -0.82
C CYS A 161 14.84 -2.16 -1.57
N LEU A 162 15.00 -3.32 -0.92
CA LEU A 162 14.78 -4.63 -1.51
C LEU A 162 13.48 -5.32 -1.06
N VAL A 163 12.49 -4.59 -0.52
CA VAL A 163 11.20 -5.20 -0.16
C VAL A 163 10.09 -4.91 -1.19
N TYR A 164 10.23 -3.90 -2.05
CA TYR A 164 9.19 -3.54 -3.02
C TYR A 164 9.54 -3.78 -4.50
N CYS A 165 10.64 -4.49 -4.80
CA CYS A 165 11.00 -4.85 -6.18
C CYS A 165 10.61 -6.30 -6.52
N LYS A 166 9.30 -6.57 -6.43
CA LYS A 166 8.69 -7.74 -7.08
C LYS A 166 7.28 -7.42 -7.60
N CYS A 167 7.17 -6.27 -8.27
CA CYS A 167 5.96 -5.93 -9.03
C CYS A 167 6.12 -6.16 -10.55
N ASP A 168 7.27 -6.65 -11.01
CA ASP A 168 7.40 -7.27 -12.33
C ASP A 168 8.02 -8.66 -12.13
N ALA A 169 7.30 -9.69 -12.60
CA ALA A 169 7.58 -11.12 -12.44
C ALA A 169 7.25 -11.72 -11.05
N LEU A 170 5.99 -12.10 -10.87
CA LEU A 170 5.56 -13.52 -10.76
C LEU A 170 4.06 -13.57 -10.45
N ASP A 171 3.27 -14.09 -11.38
CA ASP A 171 2.07 -14.85 -11.05
C ASP A 171 2.42 -15.85 -9.94
N HIS A 172 1.72 -15.86 -8.81
CA HIS A 172 1.55 -17.04 -7.94
C HIS A 172 0.45 -16.72 -6.91
N THR A 173 -0.80 -17.21 -7.03
CA THR A 173 -1.20 -18.57 -6.64
C THR A 173 -0.30 -19.20 -5.56
N ALA A 174 -0.42 -18.78 -4.30
CA ALA A 174 -0.03 -19.59 -3.12
C ALA A 174 -0.36 -18.93 -1.76
N ILE A 175 -1.64 -18.70 -1.41
CA ILE A 175 -2.07 -18.66 0.02
C ILE A 175 -3.49 -19.25 0.14
N GLU A 176 -3.64 -20.54 -0.14
CA GLU A 176 -4.72 -21.39 0.40
C GLU A 176 -4.15 -22.80 0.62
N ALA A 177 -3.15 -22.94 1.50
CA ALA A 177 -2.70 -24.25 1.95
C ALA A 177 -1.96 -24.12 3.29
N SER A 178 -2.73 -23.96 4.37
CA SER A 178 -2.44 -24.46 5.71
C SER A 178 -3.22 -23.61 6.71
N ASN A 179 -4.43 -24.06 7.07
CA ASN A 179 -4.98 -23.99 8.43
C ASN A 179 -6.43 -24.49 8.44
N TYR A 180 -6.64 -25.75 8.06
CA TYR A 180 -7.71 -26.61 8.61
C TYR A 180 -7.22 -28.06 8.49
N LYS A 181 -6.44 -28.49 9.47
CA LYS A 181 -6.31 -29.91 9.85
C LYS A 181 -6.58 -29.98 11.35
N THR A 182 -7.84 -30.26 11.66
CA THR A 182 -8.26 -31.02 12.84
C THR A 182 -9.31 -32.00 12.35
#